data_AF-A0A7S0WL70-F1
#
_entry.id   AF-A0A7S0WL70-F1
#
_cell.length_a   1.000
_cell.length_b   1.000
_cell.length_c   1.000
_cell.angle_alpha   90.00
_cell.angle_beta   90.00
_cell.angle_gamma   90.00
#
_symmetry.space_group_name_H-M   'P 1'
#
loop_
_entity.id
_entity.type
_entity.pdbx_description
1 polymer ?
#
loop_
_entity_poly.entity_id
_entity_poly.type
_entity_poly.pdbx_seq_one_letter_code
_entity_poly.pdbx_strand_id
1 'polypeptide(L)'
;AMAGADDDDADDVLTASARAPSPTSSSYAPPSRANDLAPISPRRVVVGTLGATALALGANFLRVTEKLLGAVPEFARANKLDVVYPVQGFLRSYEPQKGYTFIYPVDYLADQTMARRKAMRVEERNSLD
;
A
#
# COMPACT_ATOMS: atom_id res chain seq x y z
N ALA A 1 -72.47 -35.79 10.08
CA ALA A 1 -71.29 -35.68 10.96
C ALA A 1 -70.60 -34.37 10.65
N MET A 2 -70.17 -33.69 11.71
CA MET A 2 -69.32 -32.50 11.76
C MET A 2 -69.93 -31.15 11.33
N ALA A 3 -70.01 -30.27 12.32
CA ALA A 3 -70.57 -28.93 12.33
C ALA A 3 -69.70 -27.89 11.60
N GLY A 4 -70.37 -26.92 11.00
CA GLY A 4 -69.79 -25.68 10.50
C GLY A 4 -70.91 -24.65 10.39
N ALA A 5 -70.91 -23.67 11.29
CA ALA A 5 -71.60 -22.40 11.16
C ALA A 5 -70.98 -21.46 12.18
N ASP A 6 -70.24 -20.50 11.64
CA ASP A 6 -69.76 -19.30 12.27
C ASP A 6 -70.92 -18.39 12.70
N ASP A 7 -70.52 -17.35 13.44
CA ASP A 7 -71.15 -16.03 13.56
C ASP A 7 -71.84 -15.65 14.90
N ASP A 8 -71.54 -14.40 15.24
CA ASP A 8 -72.23 -13.43 16.08
C ASP A 8 -71.76 -13.20 17.54
N ASP A 9 -70.93 -12.15 17.62
CA ASP A 9 -71.16 -10.92 18.39
C ASP A 9 -71.05 -10.95 19.93
N ALA A 10 -69.95 -10.36 20.41
CA ALA A 10 -70.04 -9.28 21.40
C ALA A 10 -68.77 -8.43 21.35
N ASP A 11 -68.87 -7.32 20.61
CA ASP A 11 -68.00 -6.16 20.79
C ASP A 11 -68.12 -5.63 22.22
N ASP A 12 -67.01 -5.62 22.98
CA ASP A 12 -66.88 -4.75 24.14
C ASP A 12 -65.71 -3.78 23.91
N VAL A 13 -66.09 -2.62 23.38
CA VAL A 13 -65.21 -1.51 23.05
C VAL A 13 -65.39 -0.46 24.13
N LEU A 14 -64.56 -0.44 25.18
CA LEU A 14 -64.41 0.76 26.01
C LEU A 14 -62.96 0.98 26.49
N THR A 15 -62.30 1.87 25.73
CA THR A 15 -61.56 3.06 26.21
C THR A 15 -60.37 2.91 27.17
N ALA A 16 -59.19 2.97 26.55
CA ALA A 16 -58.09 3.90 26.83
C ALA A 16 -57.97 4.49 28.26
N SER A 17 -56.91 4.08 28.97
CA SER A 17 -56.17 4.99 29.85
C SER A 17 -54.69 4.90 29.54
N ALA A 18 -54.19 5.95 28.90
CA ALA A 18 -52.81 6.12 28.48
C ALA A 18 -51.84 5.93 29.65
N ARG A 19 -50.96 4.92 29.55
CA ARG A 19 -49.70 4.92 30.31
C ARG A 19 -48.58 5.25 29.34
N ALA A 20 -48.14 6.50 29.40
CA ALA A 20 -46.95 6.96 28.69
C ALA A 20 -45.77 6.03 29.01
N PRO A 21 -44.97 5.62 28.02
CA PRO A 21 -43.68 5.00 28.33
C PRO A 21 -42.82 6.08 28.98
N SER A 22 -42.38 5.82 30.21
CA SER A 22 -41.35 6.62 30.88
C SER A 22 -40.19 6.79 29.89
N PRO A 23 -39.66 8.02 29.65
CA PRO A 23 -38.43 8.15 28.90
C PRO A 23 -37.35 7.43 29.71
N THR A 24 -36.94 6.27 29.23
CA THR A 24 -35.74 5.60 29.69
C THR A 24 -34.63 6.63 29.55
N SER A 25 -34.09 7.03 30.70
CA SER A 25 -32.93 7.90 30.82
C SER A 25 -31.91 7.44 29.78
N SER A 26 -31.71 8.27 28.75
CA SER A 26 -30.65 8.08 27.79
C SER A 26 -29.36 8.05 28.58
N SER A 27 -28.83 6.84 28.79
CA SER A 27 -27.53 6.63 29.40
C SER A 27 -26.53 7.22 28.43
N TYR A 28 -26.16 8.48 28.67
CA TYR A 28 -25.03 9.10 28.02
C TYR A 28 -23.79 8.33 28.45
N ALA A 29 -23.39 7.36 27.63
CA ALA A 29 -22.08 6.74 27.77
C ALA A 29 -21.03 7.84 27.51
N PRO A 30 -20.13 8.12 28.47
CA PRO A 30 -19.09 9.13 28.25
C PRO A 30 -18.25 8.72 27.04
N PRO A 31 -17.67 9.69 26.29
CA PRO A 31 -16.78 9.36 25.20
C PRO A 31 -15.64 8.51 25.74
N SER A 32 -15.42 7.34 25.13
CA SER A 32 -14.33 6.43 25.45
C SER A 32 -13.04 7.24 25.54
N ARG A 33 -12.45 7.31 26.74
CA ARG A 33 -11.19 8.03 26.94
C ARG A 33 -10.14 7.41 26.03
N ALA A 34 -9.16 8.20 25.60
CA ALA A 34 -8.01 7.80 24.78
C ALA A 34 -7.11 6.70 25.41
N ASN A 35 -7.59 5.97 26.42
CA ASN A 35 -6.99 4.79 27.00
C ASN A 35 -7.70 3.50 26.57
N ASP A 36 -8.78 3.58 25.78
CA ASP A 36 -9.42 2.45 25.13
C ASP A 36 -8.78 2.17 23.75
N LEU A 37 -7.47 2.36 23.65
CA LEU A 37 -6.71 1.89 22.50
C LEU A 37 -6.53 0.39 22.69
N ALA A 38 -7.18 -0.39 21.81
CA ALA A 38 -6.94 -1.82 21.71
C ALA A 38 -5.41 -2.07 21.69
N PRO A 39 -4.91 -3.05 22.46
CA PRO A 39 -3.48 -3.32 22.54
C PRO A 39 -2.93 -3.56 21.14
N ILE A 40 -1.84 -2.87 20.81
CA ILE A 40 -1.17 -3.00 19.52
C ILE A 40 -0.85 -4.48 19.31
N SER A 41 -1.51 -5.11 18.34
CA SER A 41 -1.33 -6.54 18.16
C SER A 41 0.05 -6.81 17.53
N PRO A 42 0.88 -7.68 18.14
CA PRO A 42 2.23 -7.98 17.62
C PRO A 42 2.20 -8.46 16.18
N ARG A 43 1.16 -9.21 15.80
CA ARG A 43 0.95 -9.69 14.44
C ARG A 43 0.76 -8.55 13.43
N ARG A 44 0.03 -7.48 13.79
CA ARG A 44 -0.13 -6.32 12.90
C ARG A 44 1.14 -5.51 12.76
N VAL A 45 1.92 -5.38 13.85
CA VAL A 45 3.22 -4.73 13.79
C VAL A 45 4.15 -5.49 12.87
N VAL A 46 4.27 -6.82 13.03
CA VAL A 46 5.13 -7.66 12.20
C VAL A 46 4.69 -7.67 10.73
N VAL A 47 3.40 -7.83 10.46
CA VAL A 47 2.88 -7.83 9.08
C VAL A 47 3.04 -6.45 8.45
N GLY A 48 2.82 -5.37 9.20
CA GLY A 48 2.99 -4.00 8.73
C GLY A 48 4.46 -3.66 8.45
N THR A 49 5.38 -4.01 9.35
CA THR A 49 6.81 -3.76 9.15
C THR A 49 7.37 -4.59 8.00
N LEU A 50 7.03 -5.88 7.92
CA LEU A 50 7.45 -6.73 6.81
C LEU A 50 6.85 -6.26 5.48
N GLY A 51 5.57 -5.91 5.45
CA GLY A 51 4.92 -5.39 4.25
C GLY A 51 5.51 -4.06 3.79
N ALA A 52 5.74 -3.12 4.71
CA ALA A 52 6.41 -1.85 4.41
C ALA A 52 7.86 -2.06 3.94
N THR A 53 8.59 -3.00 4.55
CA THR A 53 9.95 -3.36 4.14
C THR A 53 9.96 -3.99 2.75
N ALA A 54 9.04 -4.92 2.49
CA ALA A 54 8.90 -5.56 1.18
C ALA A 54 8.49 -4.57 0.08
N LEU A 55 7.61 -3.60 0.37
CA LEU A 55 7.28 -2.52 -0.55
C LEU A 55 8.48 -1.57 -0.75
N ALA A 56 9.19 -1.20 0.33
CA ALA A 56 10.38 -0.36 0.24
C ALA A 56 11.52 -1.01 -0.56
N LEU A 57 11.67 -2.33 -0.44
CA LEU A 57 12.67 -3.10 -1.19
C LEU A 57 12.19 -3.44 -2.61
N GLY A 58 10.90 -3.76 -2.79
CA GLY A 58 10.32 -4.25 -4.04
C GLY A 58 9.93 -3.16 -5.03
N ALA A 59 9.64 -1.95 -4.57
CA ALA A 59 9.26 -0.85 -5.46
C ALA A 59 10.46 -0.20 -6.18
N ASN A 60 11.70 -0.37 -5.66
CA ASN A 60 12.87 0.44 -6.04
C ASN A 60 12.55 1.98 -5.96
N PHE A 61 13.53 2.85 -6.21
CA PHE A 61 13.30 4.29 -6.50
C PHE A 61 13.25 5.33 -5.36
N LEU A 62 14.15 5.21 -4.39
CA LEU A 62 14.96 6.37 -3.96
C LEU A 62 16.45 5.99 -3.77
N ARG A 63 16.95 5.02 -4.56
CA ARG A 63 18.36 4.56 -4.47
C ARG A 63 18.70 3.92 -3.11
N VAL A 64 17.70 3.47 -2.34
CA VAL A 64 17.92 2.81 -1.05
C VAL A 64 18.61 1.46 -1.24
N THR A 65 18.17 0.68 -2.23
CA THR A 65 18.83 -0.58 -2.61
C THR A 65 20.26 -0.32 -3.07
N GLU A 66 20.52 0.75 -3.83
CA GLU A 66 21.88 1.16 -4.23
C GLU A 66 22.73 1.57 -3.01
N LYS A 67 22.18 2.30 -2.03
CA LYS A 67 22.88 2.64 -0.78
C LYS A 67 23.19 1.41 0.08
N LEU A 68 22.25 0.46 0.16
CA LEU A 68 22.43 -0.76 0.95
C LEU A 68 23.44 -1.71 0.29
N LEU A 69 23.31 -1.96 -1.02
CA LEU A 69 24.27 -2.76 -1.78
C LEU A 69 25.62 -2.03 -1.89
N GLY A 70 25.63 -0.70 -1.90
CA GLY A 70 26.85 0.10 -1.85
C GLY A 70 27.62 -0.02 -0.53
N ALA A 71 26.93 -0.32 0.58
CA ALA A 71 27.54 -0.61 1.88
C ALA A 71 28.15 -2.02 1.94
N VAL A 72 27.64 -2.96 1.13
CA VAL A 72 28.16 -4.34 1.05
C VAL A 72 28.39 -4.75 -0.42
N PRO A 73 29.36 -4.11 -1.11
CA PRO A 73 29.55 -4.28 -2.54
C PRO A 73 29.99 -5.70 -2.92
N GLU A 74 30.74 -6.37 -2.03
CA GLU A 74 31.19 -7.75 -2.24
C GLU A 74 30.02 -8.74 -2.30
N PHE A 75 29.04 -8.60 -1.41
CA PHE A 75 27.85 -9.45 -1.40
C PHE A 75 26.99 -9.23 -2.65
N ALA A 76 26.87 -7.97 -3.09
CA ALA A 76 26.12 -7.61 -4.28
C ALA A 76 26.76 -8.18 -5.56
N ARG A 77 28.09 -8.09 -5.68
CA ARG A 77 28.87 -8.62 -6.82
C ARG A 77 28.87 -10.15 -6.84
N ALA A 78 28.99 -10.79 -5.67
CA ALA A 78 28.96 -12.24 -5.51
C ALA A 78 27.61 -12.84 -5.95
N ASN A 79 26.50 -12.21 -5.56
CA ASN A 79 25.15 -12.64 -5.94
C ASN A 79 24.68 -12.11 -7.30
N LYS A 80 25.56 -11.44 -8.06
CA LYS A 80 25.25 -10.83 -9.36
C LYS A 80 24.08 -9.84 -9.36
N LEU A 81 23.84 -9.20 -8.22
CA LEU A 81 22.82 -8.16 -8.09
C LEU A 81 23.21 -6.90 -8.87
N ASP A 82 24.51 -6.72 -9.15
CA ASP A 82 25.07 -5.66 -10.01
C ASP A 82 24.61 -5.70 -11.47
N VAL A 83 23.92 -6.77 -11.91
CA VAL A 83 23.29 -6.85 -13.24
C VAL A 83 21.95 -6.11 -13.28
N VAL A 84 21.23 -6.11 -12.17
CA VAL A 84 19.86 -5.58 -12.08
C VAL A 84 19.84 -4.24 -11.32
N TYR A 85 20.71 -4.08 -10.33
CA TYR A 85 20.79 -2.90 -9.49
C TYR A 85 22.18 -2.29 -9.56
N PRO A 86 22.29 -0.96 -9.66
CA PRO A 86 23.58 -0.30 -9.61
C PRO A 86 24.22 -0.50 -8.24
N VAL A 87 25.52 -0.83 -8.25
CA VAL A 87 26.34 -0.95 -7.06
C VAL A 87 27.40 0.14 -7.15
N GLN A 88 27.34 1.12 -6.24
CA GLN A 88 28.26 2.27 -6.21
C GLN A 88 28.28 3.07 -7.53
N GLY A 89 27.12 3.19 -8.21
CA GLY A 89 27.03 3.90 -9.49
C GLY A 89 27.51 3.09 -10.71
N PHE A 90 27.83 1.80 -10.55
CA PHE A 90 28.22 0.93 -11.65
C PHE A 90 27.21 -0.21 -11.84
N LEU A 91 26.97 -0.56 -13.10
CA LEU A 91 26.19 -1.72 -13.53
C LEU A 91 27.09 -2.70 -14.27
N ARG A 92 26.74 -3.98 -14.18
CA ARG A 92 27.43 -5.06 -14.89
C ARG A 92 26.56 -5.57 -16.03
N SER A 93 27.07 -5.48 -17.26
CA SER A 93 26.49 -6.21 -18.38
C SER A 93 27.03 -7.63 -18.36
N TYR A 94 26.17 -8.61 -18.08
CA TYR A 94 26.51 -10.03 -18.11
C TYR A 94 25.73 -10.71 -19.24
N GLU A 95 26.44 -11.10 -20.30
CA GLU A 95 25.85 -11.82 -21.44
C GLU A 95 26.58 -13.14 -21.65
N PRO A 96 26.08 -14.26 -21.06
CA PRO A 96 26.77 -15.54 -21.12
C PRO A 96 26.79 -16.14 -22.54
N GLN A 97 25.82 -15.79 -23.39
CA GLN A 97 25.77 -16.30 -24.76
C GLN A 97 26.88 -15.73 -25.65
N LYS A 98 27.31 -14.50 -25.36
CA LYS A 98 28.37 -13.80 -26.10
C LYS A 98 29.72 -13.82 -25.37
N GLY A 99 29.75 -14.37 -24.15
CA GLY A 99 30.98 -14.61 -23.39
C GLY A 99 31.65 -13.35 -22.83
N TYR A 100 30.97 -12.21 -22.80
CA TYR A 100 31.54 -10.98 -22.25
C TYR A 100 30.89 -10.58 -20.93
N THR A 101 31.69 -9.95 -20.09
CA THR A 101 31.24 -9.29 -18.88
C THR A 101 32.03 -8.01 -18.73
N PHE A 102 31.32 -6.89 -18.63
CA PHE A 102 31.96 -5.59 -18.40
C PHE A 102 31.12 -4.77 -17.44
N ILE A 103 31.79 -3.87 -16.74
CA ILE A 103 31.21 -2.94 -15.79
C ILE A 103 31.20 -1.57 -16.44
N TYR A 104 30.08 -0.86 -16.33
CA TYR A 104 29.91 0.48 -16.87
C TYR A 104 29.22 1.39 -15.85
N PRO A 105 29.55 2.69 -15.81
CA PRO A 105 28.83 3.65 -15.00
C PRO A 105 27.37 3.76 -15.43
N VAL A 106 26.46 3.96 -14.48
CA VAL A 106 25.04 4.17 -14.77
C VAL A 106 24.77 5.40 -15.61
N ASP A 107 25.64 6.40 -15.53
CA ASP A 107 25.54 7.66 -16.27
C ASP A 107 26.13 7.57 -17.69
N TYR A 108 26.55 6.38 -18.15
CA TYR A 108 26.95 6.21 -19.54
C TYR A 108 25.77 6.47 -20.47
N LEU A 109 25.84 7.60 -21.19
CA LEU A 109 24.91 7.95 -22.26
C LEU A 109 25.00 6.87 -23.35
N ALA A 110 23.97 6.05 -23.44
CA ALA A 110 23.85 4.97 -24.43
C ALA A 110 24.04 5.47 -25.88
N ASP A 111 23.74 6.75 -26.14
CA ASP A 111 24.00 7.44 -27.41
C ASP A 111 23.97 8.96 -27.19
N GLN A 112 25.08 9.67 -27.47
CA GLN A 112 25.12 11.14 -27.40
C GLN A 112 24.13 11.80 -28.37
N THR A 113 23.82 11.14 -29.48
CA THR A 113 22.84 11.60 -30.47
C THR A 113 21.43 11.62 -29.88
N MET A 114 21.05 10.58 -29.14
CA MET A 114 19.74 10.50 -28.48
C MET A 114 19.63 11.51 -27.33
N ALA A 115 20.71 11.72 -26.56
CA ALA A 115 20.77 12.74 -25.52
C ALA A 115 20.54 14.14 -26.10
N ARG A 116 21.23 14.47 -27.20
CA ARG A 116 21.06 15.74 -27.90
C ARG A 116 19.67 15.91 -28.47
N ARG A 117 19.08 14.88 -29.07
CA ARG A 117 17.68 14.93 -29.55
C ARG A 117 16.68 15.17 -28.42
N LYS A 118 16.90 14.57 -27.25
CA LYS A 118 16.03 14.78 -26.08
C LYS A 118 16.16 16.22 -25.57
N ALA A 119 17.38 16.76 -25.49
CA ALA A 119 17.63 18.15 -25.12
C ALA A 119 16.94 19.12 -26.09
N MET A 120 17.11 18.93 -27.41
CA MET A 120 16.46 19.75 -28.45
C MET A 120 14.92 19.75 -28.31
N ARG A 121 14.28 18.61 -28.06
CA ARG A 121 12.83 18.55 -27.86
C ARG A 121 12.36 19.27 -26.58
N VAL A 122 13.21 19.32 -25.55
CA VAL A 122 12.89 20.05 -24.32
C VAL A 122 12.99 21.55 -24.56
N GLU A 123 14.04 22.00 -25.28
CA GLU A 123 14.21 23.41 -25.66
C GLU A 123 13.09 23.90 -26.60
N GLU A 124 12.68 23.08 -27.58
CA GLU A 124 11.52 23.38 -28.44
C GLU A 124 10.22 23.50 -27.64
N ARG A 125 10.00 22.66 -26.63
CA ARG A 125 8.81 22.76 -25.77
C ARG A 125 8.85 24.00 -24.86
N ASN A 126 10.03 24.34 -24.36
CA ASN A 126 10.23 25.47 -23.45
C ASN A 126 10.26 26.83 -24.16
N SER A 127 10.35 26.85 -25.49
CA SER A 127 10.27 28.07 -26.32
C SER A 127 8.86 28.35 -26.86
N LEU A 128 7.89 27.46 -26.58
CA LEU A 128 6.48 27.58 -26.96
C LEU A 128 5.58 28.02 -25.79
N ASP A 129 6.16 28.27 -24.62
CA ASP A 129 5.56 28.92 -23.44
C ASP A 129 6.10 30.35 -23.32
#